data_AF-A0A392RID7-F1
#
_entry.id   AF-A0A392RID7-F1
#
_cell.length_a   1.000
_cell.length_b   1.000
_cell.length_c   1.000
_cell.angle_alpha   90.00
_cell.angle_beta   90.00
_cell.angle_gamma   90.00
#
_symmetry.space_group_name_H-M   'P 1'
#
loop_
_entity.id
_entity.type
_entity.pdbx_description
1 polymer ?
#
loop_
_entity_poly.entity_id
_entity_poly.type
_entity_poly.pdbx_seq_one_letter_code
_entity_poly.pdbx_strand_id
1 'polypeptide(L)' 'MKSLFDMDNLPSEFGGKATLEYDHEEFSRLMTEDDVKTAKFWGLVDEKPFAAKNGHSGAEVAPEPVASIVS' A
#
# COMPACT_ATOMS: atom_id res chain seq x y z
N MET A 1 -18.97 1.93 -8.54
CA MET A 1 -17.61 1.54 -8.08
C MET A 1 -16.75 0.85 -9.13
N LYS A 2 -17.31 0.25 -10.19
CA LYS A 2 -16.53 -0.45 -11.24
C LYS A 2 -15.69 0.46 -12.15
N SER A 3 -15.82 1.79 -12.05
CA SER A 3 -15.09 2.77 -12.87
C SER A 3 -13.77 3.24 -12.25
N LEU A 4 -13.45 2.78 -11.04
CA LEU A 4 -12.21 3.17 -10.33
C LEU A 4 -11.05 2.24 -10.68
N PHE A 5 -11.37 1.04 -11.19
CA PHE A 5 -10.40 0.02 -11.52
C PHE A 5 -10.41 -0.24 -13.01
N ASP A 6 -9.22 -0.35 -13.58
CA ASP A 6 -9.07 -0.83 -14.94
C ASP A 6 -9.39 -2.33 -14.97
N MET A 7 -10.61 -2.65 -15.41
CA MET A 7 -11.06 -4.03 -15.50
C MET A 7 -10.27 -4.86 -16.49
N ASP A 8 -9.63 -4.24 -17.48
CA ASP A 8 -8.90 -4.98 -18.51
C ASP A 8 -7.51 -5.41 -18.03
N ASN A 9 -6.98 -4.75 -16.99
CA ASN A 9 -5.70 -5.10 -16.36
C ASN A 9 -5.86 -5.79 -14.99
N LEU A 10 -7.06 -5.81 -14.43
CA LEU A 10 -7.34 -6.48 -13.16
C LEU A 10 -7.44 -8.00 -13.39
N PRO A 11 -6.68 -8.84 -12.64
CA PRO A 11 -6.79 -10.29 -12.74
C PRO A 11 -8.21 -10.79 -12.47
N SER A 12 -8.60 -11.84 -13.18
CA SER A 12 -9.94 -12.42 -13.08
C SER A 12 -10.30 -12.89 -11.66
N GLU A 13 -9.31 -13.31 -10.88
CA GLU A 13 -9.43 -13.69 -9.46
C GLU A 13 -9.97 -12.55 -8.58
N PHE A 14 -9.75 -11.29 -8.99
CA PHE A 14 -10.26 -10.10 -8.32
C PHE A 14 -11.54 -9.54 -8.97
N GLY A 15 -12.15 -10.28 -9.90
CA GLY A 15 -13.36 -9.87 -10.62
C GLY A 15 -13.09 -8.99 -11.86
N GLY A 16 -11.84 -8.93 -12.32
CA GLY A 16 -11.44 -8.28 -13.56
C GLY A 16 -11.57 -9.17 -14.80
N LYS A 17 -11.05 -8.69 -15.93
CA LYS A 17 -11.07 -9.39 -17.23
C LYS A 17 -9.70 -9.88 -17.67
N ALA A 18 -8.62 -9.54 -16.97
CA ALA A 18 -7.29 -10.00 -17.34
C ALA A 18 -7.20 -11.53 -17.15
N THR A 19 -6.67 -12.20 -18.17
CA THR A 19 -6.42 -13.65 -18.15
C THR A 19 -5.11 -14.02 -17.45
N LEU A 20 -4.38 -13.01 -16.95
CA LEU A 20 -3.13 -13.21 -16.23
C LEU A 20 -3.43 -13.78 -14.84
N GLU A 21 -2.78 -14.88 -14.50
CA GLU A 21 -2.83 -15.47 -13.15
C GLU A 21 -2.00 -14.64 -12.19
N TYR A 22 -2.46 -14.49 -10.96
CA TYR A 22 -1.73 -13.72 -9.96
C TYR A 22 -0.62 -14.57 -9.32
N ASP A 23 0.63 -14.28 -9.68
CA ASP A 23 1.81 -14.85 -9.01
C ASP A 23 2.25 -13.94 -7.86
N HIS A 24 1.98 -14.40 -6.63
CA HIS A 24 2.35 -13.70 -5.40
C HIS A 24 3.87 -13.50 -5.24
N GLU A 25 4.68 -14.50 -5.64
CA GLU A 25 6.13 -14.45 -5.48
C GLU A 25 6.74 -13.46 -6.46
N GLU A 26 6.31 -13.52 -7.73
CA GLU A 26 6.77 -12.60 -8.76
C GLU A 26 6.37 -11.15 -8.42
N PHE A 27 5.12 -10.93 -8.01
CA PHE A 27 4.65 -9.60 -7.63
C PHE A 27 5.41 -9.04 -6.44
N SER A 28 5.64 -9.85 -5.39
CA SER A 28 6.38 -9.41 -4.20
C SER A 28 7.84 -9.05 -4.52
N ARG A 29 8.47 -9.81 -5.43
CA ARG A 29 9.82 -9.50 -5.92
C ARG A 29 9.83 -8.16 -6.67
N LEU A 30 8.89 -7.95 -7.59
CA LEU A 30 8.78 -6.71 -8.36
C LEU A 30 8.54 -5.49 -7.45
N MET A 31 7.66 -5.61 -6.46
CA MET A 31 7.42 -4.55 -5.47
C MET A 31 8.70 -4.19 -4.70
N THR A 32 9.45 -5.20 -4.26
CA THR A 32 10.73 -4.98 -3.54
C THR A 32 11.76 -4.26 -4.43
N GLU A 33 11.87 -4.66 -5.70
CA GLU A 33 12.78 -4.01 -6.65
C GLU A 33 12.37 -2.55 -6.92
N ASP A 34 11.07 -2.28 -7.04
CA ASP A 34 10.53 -0.92 -7.20
C ASP A 34 10.74 -0.07 -5.95
N ASP A 35 10.55 -0.61 -4.74
CA ASP A 35 10.83 0.11 -3.49
C ASP A 35 12.30 0.54 -3.41
N VAL A 36 13.23 -0.34 -3.77
CA VAL A 36 14.67 -0.01 -3.79
C VAL A 36 14.98 1.07 -4.83
N LYS A 37 14.43 0.96 -6.04
CA LYS A 37 14.61 1.99 -7.08
C LYS A 37 14.01 3.32 -6.63
N THR A 38 12.84 3.29 -6.01
CA THR A 38 12.10 4.45 -5.53
C THR A 38 12.86 5.12 -4.38
N ALA A 39 13.33 4.37 -3.38
CA ALA A 39 14.16 4.90 -2.30
C ALA A 39 15.42 5.59 -2.81
N LYS A 40 16.08 5.02 -3.83
CA LYS A 40 17.24 5.65 -4.49
C LYS A 40 16.84 6.93 -5.22
N PHE A 41 15.76 6.89 -6.00
CA PHE A 41 15.26 8.06 -6.73
C PHE A 41 14.92 9.23 -5.80
N TRP A 42 14.31 8.94 -4.65
CA TRP A 42 13.96 9.94 -3.63
C TRP A 42 15.09 10.30 -2.67
N GLY A 43 16.29 9.70 -2.82
CA GLY A 43 17.47 10.04 -2.01
C GLY A 43 17.53 9.42 -0.62
N LEU A 44 16.57 8.57 -0.22
CA LEU A 44 16.48 7.95 1.11
C LEU A 44 17.65 7.00 1.46
N VAL A 45 18.49 6.64 0.49
CA VAL A 45 19.57 5.65 0.67
C VAL A 45 20.90 6.29 1.09
N ASP A 46 21.12 7.58 0.81
CA ASP A 46 22.40 8.27 1.07
C ASP A 46 22.36 9.25 2.26
N GLU A 47 21.19 9.46 2.88
CA GLU A 47 21.08 10.31 4.06
C GLU A 47 21.21 9.46 5.32
N LYS A 48 22.28 9.73 6.09
CA LYS A 48 22.54 9.36 7.49
C LYS A 48 21.35 8.62 8.17
N PRO A 49 21.56 7.46 8.84
CA PRO A 49 20.48 6.78 9.53
C PRO A 49 19.75 7.81 10.37
N PHE A 50 18.44 7.96 10.14
CA PHE A 50 17.57 8.78 10.96
C PHE A 50 17.80 8.31 12.38
N ALA A 51 18.72 9.00 13.07
CA ALA A 51 19.13 8.65 14.41
C ALA A 51 17.83 8.63 15.18
N ALA A 52 17.53 7.46 15.75
CA ALA A 52 16.34 7.16 16.50
C ALA A 52 15.97 8.35 17.39
N LYS A 53 15.12 9.23 16.88
CA LYS A 53 14.44 10.22 17.70
C LYS A 53 13.21 9.49 18.17
N ASN A 54 13.38 8.77 19.28
CA ASN A 54 12.29 8.41 20.16
C ASN A 54 11.30 9.57 20.24
N GLY A 55 10.18 9.42 19.58
CA GLY A 55 9.11 10.40 19.52
C GLY A 55 7.92 9.68 18.96
N HIS A 56 7.10 9.14 19.87
CA HIS A 56 5.86 8.43 19.60
C HIS A 56 5.20 8.84 18.28
N SER A 57 5.30 7.99 17.27
CA SER A 57 4.37 8.04 16.13
C SER A 57 3.24 7.07 16.46
N GLY A 58 2.43 7.45 17.44
CA GLY A 58 1.15 6.82 17.66
C GLY A 58 0.30 7.16 16.45
N ALA A 59 -0.12 6.15 15.68
CA ALA A 59 -1.21 6.35 14.74
C ALA A 59 -2.41 6.83 15.56
N GLU A 60 -2.76 8.12 15.41
CA GLU A 60 -4.00 8.66 15.94
C GLU A 60 -5.14 7.99 15.16
N VAL A 61 -5.57 6.83 15.65
CA VAL A 61 -6.80 6.20 15.19
C VAL A 61 -7.92 7.07 15.75
N ALA A 62 -8.58 7.82 14.87
CA ALA A 62 -9.76 8.58 15.20
C ALA A 62 -10.76 7.66 15.93
N PRO A 63 -11.28 8.03 17.11
CA PRO A 63 -12.24 7.19 17.82
C PRO A 63 -13.49 6.99 16.95
N GLU A 64 -13.96 5.75 16.86
CA GLU A 64 -15.17 5.41 16.11
C GLU A 64 -16.36 6.26 16.60
N PRO A 65 -17.21 6.77 15.69
CA PRO A 65 -18.37 7.55 16.07
C PRO A 65 -19.31 6.67 16.90
N VAL A 66 -19.46 6.99 18.17
CA VAL A 66 -20.44 6.34 19.05
C VAL A 66 -21.83 6.54 18.46
N ALA A 67 -22.48 5.43 18.07
CA ALA A 67 -23.87 5.43 17.67
C ALA A 67 -24.72 5.91 18.85
N SER A 68 -25.23 7.14 18.76
CA SER A 68 -26.17 7.69 19.73
C SER A 68 -27.50 6.97 19.53
N ILE A 69 -27.74 5.96 20.37
CA ILE A 69 -29.04 5.29 20.44
C ILE A 69 -29.98 6.27 21.15
N VAL A 70 -30.91 6.84 20.38
CA VAL A 70 -32.02 7.66 20.86
C VAL A 70 -32.91 6.82 21.79
N SER A 71 -33.28 7.38 22.94
CA SER A 71 -34.52 7.07 23.66
C SER A 71 -35.08 8.33 24.29
#